data_AF-A0A4Y2MGU2-F1
#
_entry.id   AF-A0A4Y2MGU2-F1
#
_cell.length_a   1.000
_cell.length_b   1.000
_cell.length_c   1.000
_cell.angle_alpha   90.00
_cell.angle_beta   90.00
_cell.angle_gamma   90.00
#
_symmetry.space_group_name_H-M   'P 1'
#
loop_
_entity.id
_entity.type
_entity.pdbx_description
1 polymer ?
#
loop_
_entity_poly.entity_id
_entity_poly.type
_entity_poly.pdbx_seq_one_letter_code
_entity_poly.pdbx_strand_id
1 'polypeptide(L)'
;MGSMKKLVGGLLLLLASSVTISVLLAISSLTPNCTQVDFYKTQDRYSSWGSHRLAIIVPFRDRFDELLQFAPHIHDFLNKQKIKHTIYVINQVDKLRFNRASLINVGHILSRKDCDYIAMHDVDLLPLNPKLNYSYPENGPFHVASPEYHPKYHYSTFVGGILLLTKEQFELCNGLSNRYWGWGLEDDEFFARMKEAKFNISRPQNINSGIHNTFRHLHDRTVRRRDTARLFNQKEATRKRDRLTGLADVQYELVSTQHITIDQAPIILHNVKLICNYSLTPWCEHKSGNTKKTL
;
A
#
# COMPACT_ATOMS: atom_id res chain seq x y z
N MET A 1 -21.24 69.63 -36.72
CA MET A 1 -21.22 68.16 -36.87
C MET A 1 -20.49 67.39 -35.75
N GLY A 2 -20.35 67.94 -34.53
CA GLY A 2 -19.55 67.32 -33.45
C GLY A 2 -20.31 66.72 -32.25
N SER A 3 -21.64 66.89 -32.15
CA SER A 3 -22.38 66.54 -30.92
C SER A 3 -23.06 65.16 -30.96
N MET A 4 -23.48 64.68 -32.14
CA MET A 4 -24.25 63.43 -32.26
C MET A 4 -23.42 62.14 -32.10
N LYS A 5 -22.11 62.19 -32.37
CA LYS A 5 -21.23 61.00 -32.25
C LYS A 5 -20.86 60.65 -30.80
N LYS A 6 -20.94 61.60 -29.87
CA LYS A 6 -20.63 61.35 -28.44
C LYS A 6 -21.79 60.69 -27.69
N LEU A 7 -23.03 60.95 -28.10
CA LEU A 7 -24.22 60.42 -27.42
C LEU A 7 -24.42 58.91 -27.71
N VAL A 8 -24.16 58.47 -28.94
CA VAL A 8 -24.32 57.06 -29.34
C VAL A 8 -23.23 56.18 -28.72
N GLY A 9 -21.99 56.69 -28.61
CA GLY A 9 -20.89 55.98 -27.93
C GLY A 9 -21.12 55.78 -26.44
N GLY A 10 -21.70 56.78 -25.75
CA GLY A 10 -22.05 56.68 -24.33
C GLY A 10 -23.17 55.68 -24.04
N LEU A 11 -24.18 55.61 -24.91
CA LEU A 11 -25.30 54.68 -24.75
C LEU A 11 -24.91 53.21 -25.01
N LEU A 12 -24.01 52.95 -25.97
CA LEU A 12 -23.45 51.62 -26.20
C LEU A 12 -22.54 51.14 -25.06
N LEU A 13 -21.76 52.04 -24.45
CA LEU A 13 -20.92 51.70 -23.29
C LEU A 13 -21.76 51.37 -22.04
N LEU A 14 -22.86 52.10 -21.79
CA LEU A 14 -23.75 51.86 -20.66
C LEU A 14 -24.53 50.54 -20.79
N LEU A 15 -24.99 50.20 -22.00
CA LEU A 15 -25.64 48.92 -22.28
C LEU A 15 -24.64 47.76 -22.14
N ALA A 16 -23.42 47.90 -22.67
CA ALA A 16 -22.37 46.89 -22.52
C ALA A 16 -21.93 46.67 -21.07
N SER A 17 -21.82 47.73 -20.25
CA SER A 17 -21.51 47.60 -18.82
C SER A 17 -22.65 46.99 -18.01
N SER A 18 -23.91 47.29 -18.36
CA SER A 18 -25.06 46.71 -17.66
C SER A 18 -25.22 45.22 -17.94
N VAL A 19 -24.94 44.78 -19.18
CA VAL A 19 -25.00 43.36 -19.59
C VAL A 19 -23.82 42.59 -18.98
N THR A 20 -22.61 43.15 -18.93
CA THR A 20 -21.47 42.46 -18.30
C THR A 20 -21.61 42.33 -16.79
N ILE A 21 -22.14 43.34 -16.09
CA ILE A 21 -22.43 43.27 -14.64
C ILE A 21 -23.54 42.26 -14.35
N SER A 22 -24.58 42.22 -15.19
CA SER A 22 -25.69 41.26 -15.04
C SER A 22 -25.24 39.81 -15.26
N VAL A 23 -24.34 39.58 -16.23
CA VAL A 23 -23.74 38.26 -16.48
C VAL A 23 -22.78 37.85 -15.35
N LEU A 24 -22.00 38.78 -14.79
CA LEU A 24 -21.13 38.52 -13.63
C LEU A 24 -21.92 38.17 -12.35
N LEU A 25 -23.03 38.85 -12.08
CA LEU A 25 -23.93 38.56 -10.95
C LEU A 25 -24.72 37.25 -11.15
N ALA A 26 -25.03 36.88 -12.40
CA ALA A 26 -25.64 35.59 -12.72
C ALA A 26 -24.65 34.42 -12.59
N ILE A 27 -23.36 34.62 -12.92
CA ILE A 27 -22.33 33.58 -12.76
C ILE A 27 -21.99 33.35 -11.28
N SER A 28 -21.98 34.39 -10.43
CA SER A 28 -21.74 34.23 -8.99
C SER A 28 -22.92 33.61 -8.23
N SER A 29 -24.13 33.64 -8.79
CA SER A 29 -25.32 32.97 -8.25
C SER A 29 -25.52 31.54 -8.77
N LEU A 30 -24.72 31.11 -9.75
CA LEU A 30 -24.76 29.76 -10.34
C LEU A 30 -23.56 28.89 -9.97
N THR A 31 -22.57 29.40 -9.23
CA THR A 31 -21.55 28.54 -8.61
C THR A 31 -22.05 28.07 -7.24
N PRO A 32 -22.36 26.77 -7.07
CA PRO A 32 -22.57 26.27 -5.73
C PRO A 32 -21.25 26.43 -4.96
N ASN A 33 -21.35 26.89 -3.72
CA ASN A 33 -20.29 27.00 -2.71
C ASN A 33 -19.78 25.60 -2.28
N CYS A 34 -19.55 24.71 -3.24
CA CYS A 34 -19.31 23.28 -3.02
C CYS A 34 -17.86 22.97 -2.64
N THR A 35 -16.92 23.89 -2.85
CA THR A 35 -15.49 23.62 -2.63
C THR A 35 -14.99 24.03 -1.25
N GLN A 36 -15.51 25.12 -0.66
CA GLN A 36 -15.09 25.54 0.68
C GLN A 36 -15.69 24.65 1.78
N VAL A 37 -16.97 24.28 1.67
CA VAL A 37 -17.67 23.51 2.71
C VAL A 37 -17.08 22.10 2.87
N ASP A 38 -16.64 21.48 1.78
CA ASP A 38 -16.03 20.15 1.82
C ASP A 38 -14.59 20.17 2.37
N PHE A 39 -13.81 21.21 2.05
CA PHE A 39 -12.45 21.38 2.56
C PHE A 39 -12.43 21.58 4.09
N TYR A 40 -13.27 22.47 4.60
CA TYR A 40 -13.39 22.69 6.05
C TYR A 40 -13.92 21.43 6.79
N LYS A 41 -14.85 20.68 6.20
CA LYS A 41 -15.34 19.41 6.76
C LYS A 41 -14.29 18.30 6.77
N THR A 42 -13.40 18.24 5.77
CA THR A 42 -12.30 17.27 5.78
C THR A 42 -11.24 17.61 6.82
N GLN A 43 -10.88 18.89 6.97
CA GLN A 43 -9.85 19.31 7.91
C GLN A 43 -10.30 19.15 9.38
N ASP A 44 -11.58 19.36 9.66
CA ASP A 44 -12.16 19.17 10.99
C ASP A 44 -12.37 17.68 11.36
N ARG A 45 -12.59 16.80 10.38
CA ARG A 45 -12.66 15.35 10.62
C ARG A 45 -11.32 14.78 11.12
N TYR A 46 -10.19 15.24 10.58
CA TYR A 46 -8.85 14.73 10.94
C TYR A 46 -8.20 15.43 12.14
N SER A 47 -8.76 16.54 12.62
CA SER A 47 -8.25 17.27 13.79
C SER A 47 -8.36 16.46 15.08
N SER A 48 -9.39 15.59 15.17
CA SER A 48 -9.66 14.72 16.32
C SER A 48 -8.98 13.33 16.25
N TRP A 49 -8.24 13.04 15.19
CA TRP A 49 -7.57 11.74 14.98
C TRP A 49 -6.12 11.81 15.47
N GLY A 50 -5.54 10.65 15.82
CA GLY A 50 -4.16 10.55 16.30
C GLY A 50 -3.13 11.22 15.38
N SER A 51 -1.97 11.61 15.91
CA SER A 51 -0.92 12.30 15.15
C SER A 51 -0.26 11.41 14.09
N HIS A 52 -0.15 10.10 14.36
CA HIS A 52 0.55 9.17 13.50
C HIS A 52 -0.24 8.83 12.22
N ARG A 53 0.48 8.73 11.10
CA ARG A 53 -0.05 8.29 9.80
C ARG A 53 0.53 6.93 9.39
N LEU A 54 -0.38 6.02 9.05
CA LEU A 54 -0.09 4.67 8.58
C LEU A 54 0.08 4.62 7.06
N ALA A 55 1.18 4.02 6.59
CA ALA A 55 1.28 3.52 5.23
C ALA A 55 0.84 2.05 5.16
N ILE A 56 -0.28 1.76 4.49
CA ILE A 56 -0.65 0.38 4.16
C ILE A 56 0.10 0.02 2.88
N ILE A 57 1.13 -0.80 2.99
CA ILE A 57 1.94 -1.24 1.86
C ILE A 57 1.39 -2.58 1.39
N VAL A 58 0.87 -2.59 0.16
CA VAL A 58 0.21 -3.74 -0.46
C VAL A 58 1.06 -4.26 -1.62
N PRO A 59 1.83 -5.35 -1.44
CA PRO A 59 2.55 -6.01 -2.51
C PRO A 59 1.55 -6.58 -3.53
N PHE A 60 1.70 -6.24 -4.80
CA PHE A 60 0.63 -6.45 -5.77
C PHE A 60 1.13 -6.97 -7.12
N ARG A 61 0.39 -7.93 -7.68
CA ARG A 61 0.41 -8.35 -9.08
C ARG A 61 -0.81 -9.25 -9.35
N ASP A 62 -1.56 -8.97 -10.41
CA ASP A 62 -2.67 -9.82 -10.89
C ASP A 62 -3.68 -10.20 -9.78
N ARG A 63 -4.09 -9.21 -8.97
CA ARG A 63 -5.08 -9.35 -7.88
C ARG A 63 -6.15 -8.25 -7.90
N PHE A 64 -6.56 -7.83 -9.11
CA PHE A 64 -7.46 -6.68 -9.25
C PHE A 64 -8.82 -6.89 -8.56
N ASP A 65 -9.40 -8.09 -8.69
CA ASP A 65 -10.68 -8.42 -8.03
C ASP A 65 -10.59 -8.36 -6.50
N GLU A 66 -9.45 -8.78 -5.94
CA GLU A 66 -9.17 -8.64 -4.52
C GLU A 66 -8.96 -7.18 -4.13
N LEU A 67 -8.25 -6.39 -4.96
CA LEU A 67 -8.03 -4.96 -4.71
C LEU A 67 -9.35 -4.17 -4.67
N LEU A 68 -10.30 -4.50 -5.55
CA LEU A 68 -11.64 -3.90 -5.57
C LEU A 68 -12.38 -4.12 -4.25
N GLN A 69 -12.18 -5.25 -3.58
CA GLN A 69 -12.76 -5.50 -2.25
C GLN A 69 -11.90 -4.91 -1.13
N PHE A 70 -10.58 -4.96 -1.28
CA PHE A 70 -9.61 -4.57 -0.28
C PHE A 70 -9.64 -3.08 0.03
N ALA A 71 -9.54 -2.23 -1.00
CA ALA A 71 -9.38 -0.79 -0.83
C ALA A 71 -10.55 -0.17 -0.04
N PRO A 72 -11.84 -0.36 -0.43
CA PRO A 72 -12.96 0.15 0.34
C PRO A 72 -13.07 -0.48 1.72
N HIS A 73 -12.83 -1.79 1.86
CA HIS A 73 -12.93 -2.49 3.15
C HIS A 73 -11.92 -1.94 4.16
N ILE A 74 -10.64 -1.84 3.78
CA ILE A 74 -9.58 -1.35 4.66
C ILE A 74 -9.75 0.14 4.97
N HIS A 75 -10.14 0.94 3.97
CA HIS A 75 -10.38 2.36 4.19
C HIS A 75 -11.50 2.60 5.23
N ASP A 76 -12.64 1.93 5.08
CA ASP A 76 -13.74 2.00 6.04
C ASP A 76 -13.34 1.45 7.42
N PHE A 77 -12.67 0.29 7.46
CA PHE A 77 -12.21 -0.34 8.70
C PHE A 77 -11.31 0.59 9.52
N LEU A 78 -10.33 1.24 8.87
CA LEU A 78 -9.39 2.15 9.52
C LEU A 78 -10.01 3.50 9.87
N ASN A 79 -10.94 4.01 9.05
CA ASN A 79 -11.68 5.23 9.35
C ASN A 79 -12.55 5.06 10.62
N LYS A 80 -13.19 3.90 10.80
CA LYS A 80 -13.94 3.57 12.03
C LYS A 80 -13.05 3.54 13.27
N GLN A 81 -11.77 3.21 13.10
CA GLN A 81 -10.76 3.27 14.16
C GLN A 81 -10.06 4.63 14.28
N LYS A 82 -10.44 5.63 13.47
CA LYS A 82 -9.83 6.97 13.42
C LYS A 82 -8.31 6.93 13.15
N ILE A 83 -7.85 5.98 12.35
CA ILE A 83 -6.44 5.85 11.95
C ILE A 83 -6.20 6.68 10.68
N LYS A 84 -5.31 7.68 10.74
CA LYS A 84 -4.86 8.41 9.54
C LYS A 84 -4.04 7.47 8.68
N HIS A 85 -4.37 7.35 7.41
CA HIS A 85 -3.73 6.35 6.58
C HIS A 85 -3.71 6.66 5.08
N THR A 86 -2.79 6.02 4.37
CA THR A 86 -2.70 6.01 2.90
C THR A 86 -2.44 4.57 2.44
N ILE A 87 -3.19 4.11 1.43
CA ILE A 87 -3.00 2.79 0.82
C ILE A 87 -2.05 2.91 -0.37
N TYR A 88 -0.88 2.28 -0.27
CA TYR A 88 0.14 2.20 -1.31
C TYR A 88 0.13 0.81 -1.94
N VAL A 89 -0.34 0.72 -3.18
CA VAL A 89 -0.30 -0.50 -3.97
C VAL A 89 1.00 -0.54 -4.76
N ILE A 90 1.87 -1.48 -4.41
CA ILE A 90 3.19 -1.64 -5.04
C ILE A 90 3.08 -2.74 -6.09
N ASN A 91 2.77 -2.34 -7.31
CA ASN A 91 2.49 -3.23 -8.42
C ASN A 91 3.79 -3.65 -9.14
N GLN A 92 4.13 -4.93 -9.08
CA GLN A 92 5.33 -5.48 -9.71
C GLN A 92 5.09 -5.73 -11.21
N VAL A 93 5.64 -4.86 -12.06
CA VAL A 93 5.41 -4.88 -13.53
C VAL A 93 6.54 -5.53 -14.33
N ASP A 94 7.65 -5.92 -13.70
CA ASP A 94 8.64 -6.79 -14.34
C ASP A 94 8.09 -8.21 -14.58
N LYS A 95 8.84 -9.02 -15.35
CA LYS A 95 8.48 -10.40 -15.68
C LYS A 95 9.11 -11.44 -14.74
N LEU A 96 9.77 -11.00 -13.68
CA LEU A 96 10.36 -11.89 -12.69
C LEU A 96 9.26 -12.52 -11.85
N ARG A 97 9.59 -13.53 -11.07
CA ARG A 97 8.67 -14.12 -10.09
C ARG A 97 8.26 -13.05 -9.06
N PHE A 98 7.12 -13.25 -8.42
CA PHE A 98 6.62 -12.29 -7.45
C PHE A 98 7.55 -12.21 -6.24
N ASN A 99 7.95 -11.01 -5.81
CA ASN A 99 8.86 -10.80 -4.67
C ASN A 99 8.22 -9.85 -3.66
N ARG A 100 7.41 -10.43 -2.77
CA ARG A 100 6.65 -9.71 -1.75
C ARG A 100 7.55 -8.83 -0.88
N ALA A 101 8.67 -9.36 -0.40
CA ALA A 101 9.60 -8.66 0.48
C ALA A 101 10.22 -7.41 -0.16
N SER A 102 10.71 -7.53 -1.39
CA SER A 102 11.32 -6.39 -2.10
C SER A 102 10.28 -5.30 -2.38
N LEU A 103 9.04 -5.68 -2.74
CA LEU A 103 7.96 -4.71 -2.93
C LEU A 103 7.61 -3.96 -1.65
N ILE A 104 7.69 -4.62 -0.49
CA ILE A 104 7.51 -3.95 0.80
C ILE A 104 8.64 -2.94 1.05
N ASN A 105 9.90 -3.32 0.80
CA ASN A 105 11.04 -2.40 0.92
C ASN A 105 10.84 -1.17 0.03
N VAL A 106 10.45 -1.37 -1.23
CA VAL A 106 10.14 -0.26 -2.16
C VAL A 106 8.97 0.58 -1.65
N GLY A 107 7.89 -0.04 -1.20
CA GLY A 107 6.73 0.68 -0.64
C GLY A 107 7.12 1.56 0.54
N HIS A 108 7.98 1.06 1.43
CA HIS A 108 8.50 1.83 2.54
C HIS A 108 9.32 3.04 2.06
N ILE A 109 10.21 2.86 1.07
CA ILE A 109 10.98 3.97 0.48
C ILE A 109 10.06 5.05 -0.09
N LEU A 110 8.97 4.65 -0.75
CA LEU A 110 8.03 5.56 -1.40
C LEU A 110 7.09 6.26 -0.40
N SER A 111 6.82 5.68 0.77
CA SER A 111 5.87 6.21 1.75
C SER A 111 6.52 6.91 2.97
N ARG A 112 7.79 6.64 3.27
CA ARG A 112 8.50 7.05 4.53
C ARG A 112 8.64 8.55 4.76
N LYS A 113 8.30 9.40 3.79
CA LYS A 113 8.31 10.86 3.94
C LYS A 113 7.06 11.37 4.64
N ASP A 114 5.92 10.72 4.39
CA ASP A 114 4.60 11.22 4.80
C ASP A 114 3.96 10.38 5.91
N CYS A 115 4.51 9.20 6.19
CA CYS A 115 3.99 8.21 7.14
C CYS A 115 5.03 7.84 8.22
N ASP A 116 4.54 7.62 9.43
CA ASP A 116 5.36 7.33 10.62
C ASP A 116 5.55 5.84 10.85
N TYR A 117 4.63 5.03 10.34
CA TYR A 117 4.65 3.58 10.49
C TYR A 117 3.98 2.89 9.30
N ILE A 118 4.27 1.60 9.17
CA ILE A 118 3.81 0.78 8.04
C ILE A 118 2.97 -0.38 8.52
N ALA A 119 2.03 -0.81 7.67
CA ALA A 119 1.39 -2.12 7.71
C ALA A 119 1.76 -2.85 6.43
N MET A 120 2.52 -3.93 6.54
CA MET A 120 2.75 -4.86 5.45
C MET A 120 1.50 -5.71 5.31
N HIS A 121 0.76 -5.57 4.22
CA HIS A 121 -0.61 -6.06 4.16
C HIS A 121 -0.89 -6.85 2.88
N ASP A 122 -1.27 -8.11 3.05
CA ASP A 122 -1.72 -8.94 1.92
C ASP A 122 -3.08 -8.44 1.43
N VAL A 123 -3.22 -8.29 0.11
CA VAL A 123 -4.44 -7.74 -0.54
C VAL A 123 -5.67 -8.65 -0.38
N ASP A 124 -5.46 -9.94 -0.11
CA ASP A 124 -6.51 -10.94 -0.01
C ASP A 124 -6.92 -11.26 1.44
N LEU A 125 -6.37 -10.58 2.45
CA LEU A 125 -6.64 -10.86 3.86
C LEU A 125 -7.36 -9.70 4.55
N LEU A 126 -8.68 -9.76 4.67
CA LEU A 126 -9.49 -8.66 5.20
C LEU A 126 -9.82 -8.85 6.70
N PRO A 127 -9.52 -7.88 7.59
CA PRO A 127 -9.90 -7.95 9.00
C PRO A 127 -11.41 -7.83 9.15
N LEU A 128 -12.03 -8.74 9.92
CA LEU A 128 -13.47 -8.71 10.22
C LEU A 128 -13.74 -8.25 11.64
N ASN A 129 -12.86 -8.56 12.60
CA ASN A 129 -13.05 -8.19 13.99
C ASN A 129 -12.58 -6.74 14.21
N PRO A 130 -13.47 -5.81 14.64
CA PRO A 130 -13.11 -4.41 14.86
C PRO A 130 -12.10 -4.20 16.00
N LYS A 131 -11.85 -5.22 16.85
CA LYS A 131 -10.84 -5.20 17.92
C LYS A 131 -9.40 -5.41 17.42
N LEU A 132 -9.19 -5.75 16.14
CA LEU A 132 -7.85 -5.84 15.57
C LEU A 132 -7.25 -4.44 15.48
N ASN A 133 -6.18 -4.21 16.24
CA ASN A 133 -5.57 -2.90 16.40
C ASN A 133 -4.60 -2.58 15.25
N TYR A 134 -4.80 -1.42 14.60
CA TYR A 134 -3.88 -0.87 13.58
C TYR A 134 -3.16 0.40 14.05
N SER A 135 -3.19 0.70 15.35
CA SER A 135 -2.53 1.88 15.92
C SER A 135 -1.01 1.79 15.84
N TYR A 136 -0.35 2.93 16.05
CA TYR A 136 1.09 3.06 16.07
C TYR A 136 1.77 2.06 17.05
N PRO A 137 2.69 1.19 16.58
CA PRO A 137 3.26 0.11 17.37
C PRO A 137 4.51 0.57 18.17
N GLU A 138 4.30 1.45 19.15
CA GLU A 138 5.37 2.11 19.92
C GLU A 138 6.35 1.13 20.59
N ASN A 139 5.82 0.05 21.18
CA ASN A 139 6.60 -0.89 21.99
C ASN A 139 7.30 -2.01 21.19
N GLY A 140 7.17 -2.02 19.87
CA GLY A 140 7.72 -3.05 18.99
C GLY A 140 6.71 -3.52 17.94
N PRO A 141 7.15 -4.33 16.96
CA PRO A 141 6.30 -4.82 15.89
C PRO A 141 5.01 -5.48 16.39
N PHE A 142 3.89 -5.15 15.74
CA PHE A 142 2.57 -5.68 16.08
C PHE A 142 2.03 -6.56 14.94
N HIS A 143 1.95 -7.86 15.19
CA HIS A 143 1.48 -8.84 14.21
C HIS A 143 -0.03 -9.04 14.32
N VAL A 144 -0.78 -8.32 13.47
CA VAL A 144 -2.25 -8.35 13.43
C VAL A 144 -2.76 -9.73 13.02
N ALA A 145 -2.17 -10.33 12.00
CA ALA A 145 -2.57 -11.64 11.46
C ALA A 145 -2.03 -12.82 12.28
N SER A 146 -2.15 -12.74 13.62
CA SER A 146 -1.65 -13.74 14.58
C SER A 146 -1.94 -15.19 14.15
N PRO A 147 -1.01 -16.14 14.37
CA PRO A 147 -1.24 -17.55 14.05
C PRO A 147 -2.48 -18.15 14.75
N GLU A 148 -2.88 -17.59 15.89
CA GLU A 148 -4.09 -17.94 16.64
C GLU A 148 -5.39 -17.63 15.86
N TYR A 149 -5.34 -16.62 15.00
CA TYR A 149 -6.52 -16.09 14.30
C TYR A 149 -6.43 -16.20 12.78
N HIS A 150 -5.26 -16.45 12.22
CA HIS A 150 -5.07 -16.60 10.78
C HIS A 150 -5.78 -17.87 10.29
N PRO A 151 -6.56 -17.83 9.17
CA PRO A 151 -7.32 -18.99 8.69
C PRO A 151 -6.48 -20.16 8.14
N LYS A 152 -5.15 -20.15 8.26
CA LYS A 152 -4.28 -21.10 7.54
C LYS A 152 -2.93 -21.38 8.20
N TYR A 153 -2.25 -20.37 8.72
CA TYR A 153 -0.90 -20.50 9.25
C TYR A 153 -0.92 -20.36 10.76
N HIS A 154 -0.51 -21.40 11.48
CA HIS A 154 -0.70 -21.52 12.94
C HIS A 154 0.60 -21.74 13.72
N TYR A 155 1.76 -21.70 13.05
CA TYR A 155 3.05 -21.92 13.71
C TYR A 155 3.51 -20.66 14.44
N SER A 156 4.24 -20.83 15.55
CA SER A 156 4.49 -19.76 16.54
C SER A 156 5.33 -18.59 16.01
N THR A 157 6.21 -18.84 15.05
CA THR A 157 7.11 -17.83 14.44
C THR A 157 6.49 -17.13 13.22
N PHE A 158 5.26 -17.48 12.82
CA PHE A 158 4.59 -16.85 11.69
C PHE A 158 4.34 -15.35 11.95
N VAL A 159 4.72 -14.54 10.95
CA VAL A 159 4.57 -13.08 10.92
C VAL A 159 4.12 -12.54 9.55
N GLY A 160 3.56 -13.41 8.69
CA GLY A 160 3.02 -13.06 7.38
C GLY A 160 1.60 -12.48 7.44
N GLY A 161 0.98 -12.22 6.30
CA GLY A 161 -0.36 -11.62 6.26
C GLY A 161 -0.33 -10.12 6.56
N ILE A 162 -0.42 -9.76 7.84
CA ILE A 162 -0.52 -8.36 8.31
C ILE A 162 0.39 -8.11 9.51
N LEU A 163 1.44 -7.30 9.31
CA LEU A 163 2.43 -6.95 10.33
C LEU A 163 2.70 -5.44 10.31
N LEU A 164 2.65 -4.82 11.48
CA LEU A 164 2.87 -3.38 11.68
C LEU A 164 4.23 -3.13 12.33
N LEU A 165 4.93 -2.11 11.85
CA LEU A 165 6.20 -1.62 12.41
C LEU A 165 6.27 -0.10 12.28
N THR A 166 6.93 0.58 13.23
CA THR A 166 7.33 1.97 13.01
C THR A 166 8.38 2.03 11.89
N LYS A 167 8.52 3.20 11.28
CA LYS A 167 9.56 3.43 10.27
C LYS A 167 10.95 3.09 10.83
N GLU A 168 11.25 3.51 12.04
CA GLU A 168 12.55 3.30 12.69
C GLU A 168 12.80 1.82 12.98
N GLN A 169 11.77 1.09 13.42
CA GLN A 169 11.87 -0.35 13.66
C GLN A 169 12.16 -1.11 12.35
N PHE A 170 11.50 -0.72 11.26
CA PHE A 170 11.71 -1.30 9.94
C PHE A 170 13.11 -1.00 9.38
N GLU A 171 13.55 0.26 9.51
CA GLU A 171 14.89 0.71 9.11
C GLU A 171 15.98 0.01 9.94
N LEU A 172 15.79 -0.19 11.25
CA LEU A 172 16.73 -0.90 12.11
C LEU A 172 16.91 -2.38 11.70
N CYS A 173 15.87 -3.01 11.16
CA CYS A 173 15.95 -4.36 10.61
C CYS A 173 16.61 -4.42 9.22
N ASN A 174 16.97 -3.26 8.63
CA ASN A 174 17.30 -3.11 7.22
C ASN A 174 16.22 -3.73 6.32
N GLY A 175 14.94 -3.49 6.64
CA GLY A 175 13.79 -4.06 5.92
C GLY A 175 13.84 -5.59 5.76
N LEU A 176 13.11 -6.11 4.76
CA LEU A 176 13.11 -7.54 4.43
C LEU A 176 14.23 -7.90 3.46
N SER A 177 14.61 -9.18 3.39
CA SER A 177 15.54 -9.67 2.37
C SER A 177 14.99 -9.53 0.95
N ASN A 178 15.84 -9.17 -0.02
CA ASN A 178 15.50 -9.08 -1.43
C ASN A 178 15.60 -10.44 -2.17
N ARG A 179 15.98 -11.52 -1.48
CA ARG A 179 16.31 -12.82 -2.10
C ARG A 179 15.12 -13.74 -2.35
N TYR A 180 13.93 -13.36 -1.90
CA TYR A 180 12.74 -14.22 -1.86
C TYR A 180 11.86 -14.01 -3.09
N TRP A 181 12.22 -14.69 -4.18
CA TRP A 181 11.45 -14.73 -5.42
C TRP A 181 10.54 -15.97 -5.47
N GLY A 182 9.24 -15.76 -5.65
CA GLY A 182 8.22 -16.78 -5.50
C GLY A 182 7.71 -16.90 -4.06
N TRP A 183 6.87 -17.91 -3.80
CA TRP A 183 6.17 -18.02 -2.52
C TRP A 183 7.02 -18.64 -1.39
N GLY A 184 7.06 -17.92 -0.26
CA GLY A 184 7.36 -18.39 1.09
C GLY A 184 8.77 -18.07 1.61
N LEU A 185 8.89 -18.12 2.93
CA LEU A 185 10.09 -17.95 3.77
C LEU A 185 10.58 -16.50 3.97
N GLU A 186 10.03 -15.51 3.27
CA GLU A 186 10.48 -14.12 3.43
C GLU A 186 10.04 -13.51 4.77
N ASP A 187 8.86 -13.92 5.24
CA ASP A 187 8.30 -13.57 6.54
C ASP A 187 9.05 -14.29 7.68
N ASP A 188 9.37 -15.57 7.51
CA ASP A 188 10.19 -16.34 8.45
C ASP A 188 11.60 -15.73 8.61
N GLU A 189 12.20 -15.27 7.52
CA GLU A 189 13.49 -14.58 7.58
C GLU A 189 13.38 -13.21 8.25
N PHE A 190 12.30 -12.47 7.99
CA PHE A 190 12.03 -11.20 8.64
C PHE A 190 11.78 -11.35 10.15
N PHE A 191 11.13 -12.45 10.58
CA PHE A 191 11.04 -12.80 11.99
C PHE A 191 12.44 -12.91 12.63
N ALA A 192 13.38 -13.59 11.96
CA ALA A 192 14.76 -13.69 12.45
C ALA A 192 15.44 -12.31 12.53
N ARG A 193 15.20 -11.40 11.56
CA ARG A 193 15.72 -10.02 11.62
C ARG A 193 15.22 -9.28 12.86
N MET A 194 13.91 -9.33 13.11
CA MET A 194 13.30 -8.65 14.26
C MET A 194 13.83 -9.21 15.58
N LYS A 195 14.07 -10.53 15.66
CA LYS A 195 14.67 -11.15 16.85
C LYS A 195 16.13 -10.74 17.07
N GLU A 196 16.92 -10.64 16.02
CA GLU A 196 18.30 -10.13 16.11
C GLU A 196 18.36 -8.65 16.51
N ALA A 197 17.40 -7.85 16.03
CA ALA A 197 17.20 -6.47 16.45
C ALA A 197 16.59 -6.34 17.86
N LYS A 198 16.42 -7.47 18.58
CA LYS A 198 15.88 -7.56 19.95
C LYS A 198 14.47 -7.02 20.12
N PHE A 199 13.67 -7.02 19.04
CA PHE A 199 12.29 -6.61 19.13
C PHE A 199 11.41 -7.69 19.78
N ASN A 200 10.52 -7.23 20.67
CA ASN A 200 9.39 -8.04 21.11
C ASN A 200 8.24 -7.89 20.11
N ILE A 201 7.74 -9.01 19.60
CA ILE A 201 6.65 -9.03 18.62
C ILE A 201 5.38 -9.27 19.40
N SER A 202 4.50 -8.28 19.42
CA SER A 202 3.20 -8.36 20.09
C SER A 202 2.10 -8.76 19.10
N ARG A 203 1.00 -9.31 19.62
CA ARG A 203 -0.13 -9.84 18.85
C ARG A 203 -1.44 -9.45 19.54
N PRO A 204 -2.58 -9.42 18.83
CA PRO A 204 -3.89 -9.26 19.47
C PRO A 204 -4.07 -10.29 20.59
N GLN A 205 -4.70 -9.87 21.69
CA GLN A 205 -5.03 -10.70 22.84
C GLN A 205 -6.51 -10.55 23.15
N ASN A 206 -7.15 -11.58 23.69
CA ASN A 206 -8.52 -11.54 24.20
C ASN A 206 -9.58 -11.05 23.17
N ILE A 207 -9.40 -11.38 21.90
CA ILE A 207 -10.46 -11.17 20.90
C ILE A 207 -11.42 -12.35 20.90
N ASN A 208 -12.70 -12.08 20.68
CA ASN A 208 -13.81 -13.04 20.76
C ASN A 208 -14.10 -13.76 19.44
N SER A 209 -13.14 -13.75 18.51
CA SER A 209 -13.20 -14.42 17.22
C SER A 209 -12.07 -15.46 17.12
N GLY A 210 -12.18 -16.40 16.19
CA GLY A 210 -11.19 -17.44 15.92
C GLY A 210 -10.77 -17.49 14.46
N ILE A 211 -10.18 -18.62 14.05
CA ILE A 211 -9.59 -18.81 12.71
C ILE A 211 -10.57 -18.68 11.54
N HIS A 212 -11.89 -18.76 11.79
CA HIS A 212 -12.92 -18.72 10.73
C HIS A 212 -13.59 -17.36 10.56
N ASN A 213 -13.50 -16.47 11.55
CA ASN A 213 -14.27 -15.23 11.59
C ASN A 213 -13.47 -14.01 12.06
N THR A 214 -12.15 -14.14 12.28
CA THR A 214 -11.28 -12.98 12.53
C THR A 214 -10.89 -12.29 11.23
N PHE A 215 -10.60 -13.07 10.19
CA PHE A 215 -10.25 -12.58 8.86
C PHE A 215 -11.06 -13.27 7.77
N ARG A 216 -11.39 -12.55 6.70
CA ARG A 216 -11.84 -13.10 5.43
C ARG A 216 -10.66 -13.20 4.48
N HIS A 217 -10.28 -14.43 4.10
CA HIS A 217 -9.15 -14.68 3.20
C HIS A 217 -9.67 -15.02 1.79
N LEU A 218 -9.62 -14.04 0.90
CA LEU A 218 -10.11 -14.07 -0.48
C LEU A 218 -9.12 -14.81 -1.40
N HIS A 219 -8.88 -16.09 -1.12
CA HIS A 219 -7.84 -16.85 -1.80
C HIS A 219 -8.32 -18.22 -2.25
N ASP A 220 -8.87 -18.28 -3.46
CA ASP A 220 -9.11 -19.55 -4.14
C ASP A 220 -7.79 -20.10 -4.69
N ARG A 221 -7.37 -21.28 -4.22
CA ARG A 221 -6.09 -21.90 -4.61
C ARG A 221 -6.04 -22.36 -6.07
N THR A 222 -7.19 -22.57 -6.71
CA THR A 222 -7.29 -22.99 -8.10
C THR A 222 -7.06 -21.81 -9.05
N VAL A 223 -7.60 -20.64 -8.69
CA VAL A 223 -7.49 -19.37 -9.42
C VAL A 223 -6.18 -18.66 -9.09
N ARG A 224 -5.83 -18.55 -7.81
CA ARG A 224 -4.64 -17.84 -7.30
C ARG A 224 -3.59 -18.83 -6.83
N ARG A 225 -2.95 -19.52 -7.80
CA ARG A 225 -1.90 -20.51 -7.51
C ARG A 225 -0.68 -19.82 -6.87
N ARG A 226 -0.16 -20.42 -5.80
CA ARG A 226 1.13 -20.02 -5.23
C ARG A 226 2.27 -20.55 -6.09
N ASP A 227 3.20 -19.68 -6.45
CA ASP A 227 4.45 -20.09 -7.10
C ASP A 227 5.39 -20.74 -6.08
N THR A 228 5.25 -22.05 -5.89
CA THR A 228 6.05 -22.86 -4.96
C THR A 228 7.27 -23.49 -5.61
N ALA A 229 7.57 -23.16 -6.87
CA ALA A 229 8.73 -23.72 -7.56
C ALA A 229 10.01 -23.42 -6.77
N ARG A 230 10.94 -24.38 -6.78
CA ARG A 230 12.28 -24.25 -6.18
C ARG A 230 13.29 -24.44 -7.29
N LEU A 231 13.90 -23.34 -7.71
CA LEU A 231 14.79 -23.29 -8.86
C LEU A 231 16.25 -23.20 -8.41
N PHE A 232 17.17 -23.81 -9.16
CA PHE A 232 18.59 -23.83 -8.80
C PHE A 232 18.80 -24.33 -7.35
N ASN A 233 19.66 -23.66 -6.58
CA ASN A 233 19.89 -23.93 -5.16
C ASN A 233 18.94 -23.14 -4.22
N GLN A 234 17.82 -22.60 -4.72
CA GLN A 234 16.91 -21.73 -3.93
C GLN A 234 16.51 -22.36 -2.60
N LYS A 235 16.17 -23.65 -2.57
CA LYS A 235 15.75 -24.35 -1.34
C LYS A 235 16.77 -24.26 -0.21
N GLU A 236 18.05 -24.36 -0.54
CA GLU A 236 19.13 -24.23 0.44
C GLU A 236 19.41 -22.76 0.75
N ALA A 237 19.50 -21.91 -0.28
CA ALA A 237 19.87 -20.52 -0.15
C ALA A 237 18.87 -19.70 0.69
N THR A 238 17.56 -19.90 0.50
CA THR A 238 16.51 -19.12 1.19
C THR A 238 16.22 -19.58 2.61
N ARG A 239 16.86 -20.66 3.06
CA ARG A 239 16.79 -21.13 4.46
C ARG A 239 17.92 -20.60 5.33
N LYS A 240 18.90 -19.91 4.73
CA LYS A 240 19.99 -19.26 5.44
C LYS A 240 19.61 -17.80 5.71
N ARG A 241 20.01 -17.28 6.87
CA ARG A 241 19.81 -15.87 7.24
C ARG A 241 20.52 -14.96 6.23
N ASP A 242 19.82 -14.01 5.65
CA ASP A 242 20.39 -13.08 4.67
C ASP A 242 20.90 -11.80 5.33
N ARG A 243 22.22 -11.69 5.50
CA ARG A 243 22.86 -10.48 6.03
C ARG A 243 23.35 -9.51 4.96
N LEU A 244 23.13 -9.83 3.69
CA LEU A 244 23.70 -9.10 2.56
C LEU A 244 22.70 -8.11 1.99
N THR A 245 21.43 -8.52 1.85
CA THR A 245 20.41 -7.69 1.18
C THR A 245 19.33 -7.19 2.15
N GLY A 246 18.67 -6.10 1.79
CA GLY A 246 17.64 -5.45 2.58
C GLY A 246 17.06 -4.19 1.96
N LEU A 247 16.52 -3.33 2.81
CA LEU A 247 16.03 -2.01 2.45
C LEU A 247 17.12 -1.14 1.80
N ALA A 248 18.35 -1.20 2.32
CA ALA A 248 19.45 -0.35 1.88
C ALA A 248 19.93 -0.61 0.45
N ASP A 249 19.69 -1.81 -0.09
CA ASP A 249 20.24 -2.23 -1.39
C ASP A 249 19.18 -2.76 -2.38
N VAL A 250 17.88 -2.65 -2.07
CA VAL A 250 16.81 -3.05 -2.99
C VAL A 250 16.95 -2.28 -4.32
N GLN A 251 17.07 -3.02 -5.42
CA GLN A 251 17.25 -2.43 -6.75
C GLN A 251 15.91 -2.41 -7.50
N TYR A 252 15.46 -1.23 -7.91
CA TYR A 252 14.19 -1.07 -8.60
C TYR A 252 14.14 0.17 -9.50
N GLU A 253 13.20 0.17 -10.45
CA GLU A 253 12.79 1.31 -11.27
C GLU A 253 11.32 1.64 -10.96
N LEU A 254 11.04 2.88 -10.56
CA LEU A 254 9.67 3.39 -10.48
C LEU A 254 9.21 3.80 -11.88
N VAL A 255 8.32 3.01 -12.47
CA VAL A 255 7.83 3.21 -13.86
C VAL A 255 6.77 4.31 -13.91
N SER A 256 5.82 4.29 -12.98
CA SER A 256 4.76 5.30 -12.92
C SER A 256 4.08 5.33 -11.56
N THR A 257 3.48 6.46 -11.24
CA THR A 257 2.60 6.64 -10.07
C THR A 257 1.22 7.06 -10.56
N GLN A 258 0.16 6.44 -10.05
CA GLN A 258 -1.22 6.79 -10.34
C GLN A 258 -2.00 6.97 -9.03
N HIS A 259 -2.80 8.03 -8.96
CA HIS A 259 -3.75 8.25 -7.87
C HIS A 259 -5.11 7.74 -8.33
N ILE A 260 -5.63 6.70 -7.66
CA ILE A 260 -6.87 6.02 -8.05
C ILE A 260 -7.82 6.08 -6.85
N THR A 261 -9.11 6.12 -7.12
CA THR A 261 -10.15 5.96 -6.09
C THR A 261 -11.01 4.76 -6.44
N ILE A 262 -11.16 3.84 -5.49
CA ILE A 262 -12.01 2.65 -5.61
C ILE A 262 -13.08 2.76 -4.52
N ASP A 263 -14.34 2.96 -4.90
CA ASP A 263 -15.46 3.09 -3.95
C ASP A 263 -15.15 4.02 -2.77
N GLN A 264 -14.75 5.26 -3.09
CA GLN A 264 -14.34 6.31 -2.14
C GLN A 264 -13.03 6.07 -1.39
N ALA A 265 -12.38 4.91 -1.53
CA ALA A 265 -11.06 4.67 -0.96
C ALA A 265 -9.96 5.20 -1.89
N PRO A 266 -9.21 6.25 -1.51
CA PRO A 266 -8.07 6.71 -2.27
C PRO A 266 -6.90 5.74 -2.10
N ILE A 267 -6.28 5.36 -3.22
CA ILE A 267 -5.07 4.55 -3.28
C ILE A 267 -4.01 5.26 -4.12
N ILE A 268 -2.74 4.98 -3.83
CA ILE A 268 -1.59 5.35 -4.66
C ILE A 268 -1.01 4.07 -5.25
N LEU A 269 -1.12 3.92 -6.57
CA LEU A 269 -0.58 2.79 -7.32
C LEU A 269 0.80 3.15 -7.87
N HIS A 270 1.82 2.44 -7.41
CA HIS A 270 3.17 2.53 -7.94
C HIS A 270 3.47 1.31 -8.81
N ASN A 271 3.73 1.53 -10.10
CA ASN A 271 4.24 0.49 -10.98
C ASN A 271 5.76 0.42 -10.84
N VAL A 272 6.26 -0.73 -10.40
CA VAL A 272 7.66 -0.93 -10.04
C VAL A 272 8.22 -2.11 -10.83
N LYS A 273 9.39 -1.93 -11.44
CA LYS A 273 10.21 -3.05 -11.91
C LYS A 273 11.29 -3.32 -10.88
N LEU A 274 11.31 -4.53 -10.33
CA LEU A 274 12.42 -4.98 -9.52
C LEU A 274 13.56 -5.45 -10.42
N ILE A 275 14.79 -5.18 -10.00
CA ILE A 275 16.01 -5.59 -10.72
C ILE A 275 16.61 -6.80 -10.01
N CYS A 276 16.75 -7.90 -10.74
CA CYS A 276 17.36 -9.12 -10.20
C CYS A 276 18.87 -9.13 -10.43
N ASN A 277 19.62 -9.44 -9.37
CA ASN A 277 21.01 -9.85 -9.49
C ASN A 277 21.06 -11.37 -9.75
N TYR A 278 21.17 -11.76 -11.03
CA TYR A 278 21.17 -13.17 -11.44
C TYR A 278 22.32 -14.00 -10.85
N SER A 279 23.45 -13.38 -10.52
CA SER A 279 24.56 -14.05 -9.86
C SER A 279 24.24 -14.42 -8.41
N LEU A 280 23.41 -13.63 -7.74
CA LEU A 280 23.02 -13.83 -6.34
C LEU A 280 21.74 -14.66 -6.19
N THR A 281 20.75 -14.38 -7.05
CA THR A 281 19.40 -14.94 -6.98
C THR A 281 18.95 -15.43 -8.36
N PRO A 282 19.62 -16.41 -8.98
CA PRO A 282 19.24 -16.92 -10.32
C PRO A 282 17.83 -17.51 -10.38
N TRP A 283 17.21 -17.80 -9.24
CA TRP A 283 15.83 -18.26 -9.12
C TRP A 283 14.77 -17.14 -9.22
N CYS A 284 15.16 -15.91 -9.56
CA CYS A 284 14.24 -14.78 -9.74
C CYS A 284 13.35 -14.91 -10.97
N GLU A 285 13.73 -15.71 -11.96
CA GLU A 285 12.91 -16.06 -13.10
C GLU A 285 12.85 -17.58 -13.28
N HIS A 286 11.82 -18.06 -13.99
CA HIS A 286 11.82 -19.45 -14.46
C HIS A 286 12.90 -19.61 -15.52
N LYS A 287 13.56 -20.77 -15.57
CA LYS A 287 14.48 -21.08 -16.68
C LYS A 287 13.74 -20.84 -18.00
N SER A 288 14.28 -19.94 -18.83
CA SER A 288 13.85 -19.78 -20.21
C SER A 288 14.01 -21.13 -20.91
N GLY A 289 12.90 -21.70 -21.36
CA GLY A 289 12.94 -22.93 -22.14
C GLY A 289 13.69 -22.67 -23.45
N ASN A 290 14.77 -23.41 -23.69
CA ASN A 290 15.46 -23.59 -24.97
C ASN A 290 15.65 -22.33 -25.83
N THR A 291 16.79 -21.65 -25.68
CA THR A 291 17.53 -21.21 -26.87
C THR A 291 17.83 -22.49 -27.65
N LYS A 292 17.11 -22.72 -28.76
CA LYS A 292 17.47 -23.76 -29.73
C LYS A 292 18.96 -23.59 -30.03
N LYS A 293 19.77 -24.61 -29.71
CA LYS A 293 21.08 -24.78 -30.33
C LYS A 293 20.80 -24.93 -31.82
N THR A 294 20.97 -23.84 -32.57
CA THR A 294 21.26 -23.91 -34.00
C THR A 294 22.60 -24.64 -34.13
N LEU A 295 22.51 -25.94 -34.43
CA LEU A 295 23.51 -26.64 -35.22
C LEU A 295 23.24 -26.33 -36.69
#